data_AF-A0A6S6RQJ2-F1
#
_entry.id   AF-A0A6S6RQJ2-F1
#
_cell.length_a   1.000
_cell.length_b   1.000
_cell.length_c   1.000
_cell.angle_alpha   90.00
_cell.angle_beta   90.00
_cell.angle_gamma   90.00
#
_symmetry.space_group_name_H-M   'P 1'
#
loop_
_entity.id
_entity.type
_entity.pdbx_description
1 polymer ?
#
loop_
_entity_poly.entity_id
_entity_poly.type
_entity_poly.pdbx_seq_one_letter_code
_entity_poly.pdbx_strand_id
1 'polypeptide(L)' 'MQDCQLDGGNAFYDVQLPDAVLNLKQGVGRLLRDVNDSGVIIIFDKRLVSRPYGEIF' A
#
# COMPACT_ATOMS: atom_id res chain seq x y z
N MET A 1 -5.15 -14.11 -6.91
CA MET A 1 -4.13 -14.74 -6.03
C MET A 1 -3.79 -16.16 -6.47
N GLN A 2 -4.79 -17.04 -6.59
CA GLN A 2 -4.57 -18.42 -7.04
C GLN A 2 -3.97 -18.47 -8.45
N ASP A 3 -4.46 -17.62 -9.36
CA ASP A 3 -3.94 -17.54 -10.74
C ASP A 3 -2.45 -17.11 -10.79
N CYS A 4 -2.07 -16.10 -10.00
CA CYS A 4 -0.68 -15.63 -9.90
C CYS A 4 0.27 -16.72 -9.36
N GLN A 5 -0.20 -17.57 -8.44
CA GLN A 5 0.59 -18.70 -7.95
C GLN A 5 0.71 -19.83 -8.98
N LEU A 6 -0.35 -20.05 -9.78
CA LEU A 6 -0.35 -21.03 -10.86
C LEU A 6 0.61 -20.63 -12.00
N ASP A 7 0.76 -19.33 -12.25
CA ASP A 7 1.71 -18.77 -13.23
C ASP A 7 3.16 -18.66 -12.69
N GLY A 8 3.44 -19.16 -11.48
CA GLY A 8 4.76 -19.15 -10.86
C GLY A 8 5.19 -17.81 -10.27
N GLY A 9 4.29 -16.84 -10.19
CA GLY A 9 4.50 -15.52 -9.58
C GLY A 9 4.40 -15.55 -8.06
N ASN A 10 4.80 -14.45 -7.43
CA ASN A 10 4.68 -14.29 -5.99
C ASN A 10 3.43 -13.48 -5.65
N ALA A 11 2.33 -14.16 -5.32
CA ALA A 11 1.05 -13.52 -5.02
C ALA A 11 1.09 -12.45 -3.91
N PHE A 12 2.08 -12.49 -3.00
CA PHE A 12 2.27 -11.41 -2.04
C PHE A 12 2.77 -10.13 -2.73
N TYR A 13 3.84 -10.23 -3.51
CA TYR A 13 4.45 -9.07 -4.18
C TYR A 13 3.65 -8.59 -5.39
N ASP A 14 3.05 -9.51 -6.13
CA ASP A 14 2.43 -9.20 -7.41
C ASP A 14 0.95 -8.79 -7.29
N VAL A 15 0.32 -9.11 -6.14
CA VAL A 15 -1.12 -8.83 -5.93
C VAL A 15 -1.35 -8.12 -4.59
N GLN A 16 -1.04 -8.77 -3.46
CA GLN A 16 -1.43 -8.25 -2.15
C GLN A 16 -0.76 -6.92 -1.80
N LEU A 17 0.53 -6.78 -2.09
CA LEU A 17 1.28 -5.57 -1.79
C LEU A 17 0.79 -4.38 -2.65
N PRO A 18 0.67 -4.49 -3.99
CA PRO A 18 0.04 -3.47 -4.82
C PRO A 18 -1.36 -3.05 -4.35
N ASP A 19 -2.21 -4.01 -3.99
CA ASP A 19 -3.56 -3.74 -3.48
C ASP A 19 -3.51 -2.95 -2.16
N ALA A 20 -2.61 -3.31 -1.25
CA ALA A 20 -2.44 -2.59 0.01
C ALA A 20 -1.95 -1.14 -0.21
N VAL A 21 -1.01 -0.94 -1.14
CA VAL A 21 -0.49 0.39 -1.51
C VAL A 21 -1.60 1.25 -2.11
N LEU A 22 -2.39 0.69 -3.04
CA LEU A 22 -3.52 1.39 -3.66
C LEU A 22 -4.54 1.82 -2.60
N ASN A 23 -4.90 0.93 -1.68
CA ASN A 23 -5.83 1.24 -0.59
C ASN A 23 -5.30 2.35 0.32
N LEU A 24 -3.99 2.36 0.64
CA LEU A 24 -3.39 3.42 1.43
C LEU A 24 -3.46 4.78 0.69
N LYS A 25 -3.11 4.81 -0.59
CA LYS A 25 -3.20 6.02 -1.43
C LYS A 25 -4.63 6.55 -1.51
N GLN A 26 -5.62 5.66 -1.63
CA GLN A 26 -7.03 6.07 -1.58
C GLN A 26 -7.44 6.61 -0.21
N GLY A 27 -6.91 6.04 0.88
CA GLY A 27 -7.08 6.58 2.23
C GLY A 27 -6.51 7.99 2.36
N VAL A 28 -5.30 8.22 1.84
CA VAL A 28 -4.65 9.54 1.79
C VAL A 28 -5.49 10.54 0.98
N GLY A 29 -6.03 10.12 -0.16
CA GLY A 29 -6.92 10.95 -0.99
C GLY A 29 -8.26 11.32 -0.35
N ARG A 30 -8.61 10.72 0.80
CA ARG A 30 -9.74 11.19 1.63
C ARG A 30 -9.36 12.40 2.49
N LEU A 31 -8.08 12.53 2.83
CA LEU A 31 -7.54 13.64 3.62
C LEU A 31 -7.12 14.82 2.74
N LEU A 32 -6.41 14.54 1.64
CA LEU A 32 -5.90 15.55 0.72
C LEU A 32 -6.65 15.44 -0.62
N ARG A 33 -7.47 16.45 -0.94
CA ARG A 33 -8.25 16.52 -2.20
C ARG A 33 -7.88 17.70 -3.07
N ASP A 34 -7.45 18.80 -2.46
CA ASP A 34 -6.89 19.97 -3.12
C ASP A 34 -5.38 20.09 -2.84
N VAL A 35 -4.67 20.81 -3.71
CA VAL A 35 -3.23 21.05 -3.57
C VAL A 35 -2.86 21.88 -2.33
N ASN A 36 -3.84 22.61 -1.77
CA ASN A 36 -3.66 23.40 -0.55
C ASN A 36 -4.12 22.67 0.72
N ASP A 37 -4.66 21.46 0.61
CA ASP A 37 -5.08 20.68 1.78
C ASP A 37 -3.86 20.27 2.61
N SER A 38 -4.05 20.23 3.92
CA SER A 38 -3.02 19.81 4.86
C SER A 38 -3.66 19.02 6.00
N GLY A 39 -2.97 17.98 6.45
CA GLY A 39 -3.47 17.13 7.51
C GLY A 39 -2.42 16.13 7.97
N VAL A 40 -2.78 15.33 8.97
CA VAL A 40 -1.90 14.32 9.55
C VAL A 40 -2.52 12.95 9.37
N ILE A 41 -1.73 12.01 8.86
CA ILE A 41 -2.07 10.58 8.79
C ILE A 41 -1.21 9.86 9.82
N ILE A 42 -1.85 9.08 10.68
CA ILE A 42 -1.16 8.26 11.68
C ILE A 42 -1.38 6.79 11.29
N ILE A 43 -0.30 6.10 10.95
CA ILE A 43 -0.35 4.67 10.58
C ILE A 43 0.33 3.84 11.66
N PHE A 44 -0.44 2.97 12.30
CA PHE A 44 0.05 2.07 13.35
C PHE A 44 0.53 0.72 12.78
N ASP A 45 1.36 0.76 11.74
CA ASP A 45 1.92 -0.44 11.13
C ASP A 45 3.46 -0.38 11.07
N LYS A 46 4.10 -1.15 11.95
CA LYS A 46 5.57 -1.25 12.01
C LYS A 46 6.16 -1.80 10.71
N ARG A 47 5.40 -2.54 9.89
CA ARG A 47 5.90 -3.15 8.65
C ARG A 47 6.36 -2.11 7.64
N LEU A 48 5.79 -0.91 7.66
CA LEU A 48 6.17 0.20 6.77
C LEU A 48 7.65 0.60 6.94
N VAL A 49 8.21 0.45 8.13
CA VAL A 49 9.61 0.82 8.41
C VAL A 49 10.53 -0.38 8.60
N SER A 50 9.98 -1.55 8.95
CA SER A 50 10.77 -2.72 9.35
C SER A 50 10.92 -3.78 8.27
N ARG A 51 10.14 -3.71 7.19
CA ARG A 51 10.18 -4.67 6.09
C ARG A 51 10.69 -3.98 4.81
N PRO A 52 11.50 -4.67 3.97
CA PRO A 52 12.03 -4.07 2.74
C PRO A 52 10.95 -3.54 1.80
N TYR A 53 9.79 -4.20 1.74
CA TYR A 53 8.66 -3.75 0.93
C TYR A 53 7.94 -2.51 1.49
N GLY A 54 8.27 -2.06 2.70
CA GLY A 54 7.67 -0.88 3.32
C GLY A 54 7.94 0.40 2.55
N GLU A 55 9.06 0.47 1.82
CA GLU A 55 9.45 1.61 0.96
C GLU A 55 8.55 1.79 -0.28
N ILE A 56 7.72 0.79 -0.62
CA ILE A 56 6.86 0.81 -1.81
C ILE A 56 5.55 1.59 -1.56
N PHE A 57 5.19 1.82 -0.29
CA PHE A 57 3.95 2.49 0.12
C PHE A 57 3.94 4.00 -0.16
#